data_AF-A0A3C0NR73-F1
#
_entry.id   AF-A0A3C0NR73-F1
#
_cell.length_a   1.000
_cell.length_b   1.000
_cell.length_c   1.000
_cell.angle_alpha   90.00
_cell.angle_beta   90.00
_cell.angle_gamma   90.00
#
_symmetry.space_group_name_H-M   'P 1'
#
loop_
_entity.id
_entity.type
_entity.pdbx_description
1 polymer ?
#
loop_
_entity_poly.entity_id
_entity_poly.type
_entity_poly.pdbx_seq_one_letter_code
_entity_poly.pdbx_strand_id
1 'polypeptide(L)'
;MVFSNPYMLWLLPLALLPLVFQRAHSKHYSWLSMLPADPLSNLIGLILKILAVCILASIIFGLGAPHSRQQEVERIGVGAQIGLVLDRSASMDDPFS
;
A
#
# COMPACT_ATOMS: atom_id res chain seq x y z
N MET A 1 3.95 -6.40 11.75
CA MET A 1 3.67 -5.17 10.99
C MET A 1 3.19 -4.13 11.99
N VAL A 2 3.85 -2.96 12.05
CA VAL A 2 3.46 -1.85 12.92
C VAL A 2 2.99 -0.72 12.02
N PHE A 3 2.00 0.05 12.46
CA PHE A 3 1.49 1.22 11.75
C PHE A 3 1.96 2.47 12.47
N SER A 4 2.52 3.44 11.75
CA SER A 4 2.86 4.73 12.36
C SER A 4 1.60 5.50 12.79
N ASN A 5 0.51 5.38 12.02
CA ASN A 5 -0.76 6.07 12.24
C ASN A 5 -1.92 5.08 12.37
N PRO A 6 -2.02 4.32 13.49
CA PRO A 6 -3.02 3.27 13.63
C PRO A 6 -4.46 3.79 13.64
N TYR A 7 -4.66 5.05 14.02
CA TYR A 7 -5.98 5.69 14.01
C TYR A 7 -6.60 5.78 12.61
N MET A 8 -5.77 5.76 11.55
CA MET A 8 -6.25 5.79 10.18
C MET A 8 -7.08 4.54 9.82
N LEU A 9 -6.83 3.40 10.47
CA LEU A 9 -7.58 2.16 10.24
C LEU A 9 -9.04 2.26 10.66
N TRP A 10 -9.41 3.22 11.51
CA TRP A 10 -10.82 3.50 11.83
C TRP A 10 -11.62 4.02 10.65
N LEU A 11 -10.96 4.46 9.56
CA LEU A 11 -11.63 4.83 8.31
C LEU A 11 -11.97 3.63 7.42
N LEU A 12 -11.52 2.41 7.74
CA LEU A 12 -11.84 1.21 6.94
C LEU A 12 -13.35 0.96 6.72
N PRO A 13 -14.25 1.18 7.70
CA PRO A 13 -15.68 1.11 7.47
C PRO A 13 -16.15 2.07 6.36
N LEU A 14 -15.50 3.22 6.21
CA LEU A 14 -15.79 4.21 5.16
C LEU A 14 -15.35 3.73 3.77
N ALA A 15 -14.42 2.77 3.67
CA ALA A 15 -14.09 2.15 2.38
C ALA A 15 -15.25 1.38 1.78
N LEU A 16 -16.25 0.97 2.58
CA LEU A 16 -17.45 0.25 2.13
C LEU A 16 -18.52 1.16 1.52
N LEU A 17 -18.33 2.48 1.55
CA LEU A 17 -19.30 3.42 0.98
C LEU A 17 -19.72 3.13 -0.47
N PRO A 18 -18.82 2.71 -1.40
CA PRO A 18 -19.21 2.40 -2.78
C PRO A 18 -20.18 1.20 -2.91
N LEU A 19 -20.26 0.33 -1.90
CA LEU A 19 -21.22 -0.78 -1.87
C LEU A 19 -22.61 -0.30 -1.45
N VAL A 20 -22.67 0.56 -0.43
CA VAL A 20 -23.91 1.06 0.19
C VAL A 20 -24.58 2.11 -0.69
N PHE A 21 -23.80 3.06 -1.20
CA PHE A 21 -24.34 4.13 -2.02
C PHE A 21 -24.48 3.68 -3.47
N GLN A 22 -25.67 3.92 -4.01
CA GLN A 22 -25.87 3.79 -5.45
C GLN A 22 -25.12 4.94 -6.14
N ARG A 23 -24.45 4.61 -7.24
CA ARG A 23 -23.81 5.64 -8.08
C ARG A 23 -24.90 6.64 -8.47
N ALA A 24 -24.64 7.93 -8.28
CA ALA A 24 -25.51 9.00 -8.75
C ALA A 24 -25.52 8.96 -10.29
N HIS A 25 -26.37 8.12 -10.86
CA HIS A 25 -26.59 8.11 -12.30
C HIS A 25 -27.46 9.32 -12.64
N SER A 26 -26.83 10.36 -13.16
CA SER A 26 -27.48 11.62 -13.56
C SER A 26 -28.37 11.50 -14.82
N LYS A 27 -28.76 10.28 -15.22
CA LYS A 27 -29.54 10.01 -16.43
C LYS A 27 -30.84 9.35 -16.02
N HIS A 28 -31.87 10.17 -15.82
CA HIS A 28 -33.25 9.67 -15.75
C HIS A 28 -33.67 9.28 -17.16
N TYR A 29 -33.77 7.99 -17.42
CA TYR A 29 -34.37 7.49 -18.66
C TYR A 29 -35.87 7.32 -18.43
N SER A 30 -36.68 7.95 -19.29
CA SER A 30 -38.14 8.02 -19.12
C SER A 30 -38.84 6.65 -19.17
N TRP A 31 -38.22 5.62 -19.78
CA TRP A 31 -38.79 4.27 -19.81
C TRP A 31 -37.72 3.17 -19.98
N LEU A 32 -37.26 2.61 -18.86
CA LEU A 32 -36.26 1.52 -18.84
C LEU A 32 -36.87 0.11 -18.86
N SER A 33 -38.17 -0.03 -18.58
CA SER A 33 -38.81 -1.35 -18.46
C SER A 33 -39.06 -2.06 -19.80
N MET A 34 -38.80 -1.40 -20.93
CA MET A 34 -38.84 -2.02 -22.26
C MET A 34 -37.49 -2.66 -22.65
N LEU A 35 -36.41 -2.37 -21.91
CA LEU A 35 -35.12 -3.00 -22.17
C LEU A 35 -35.08 -4.42 -21.58
N PRO A 36 -34.48 -5.38 -22.30
CA PRO A 36 -34.21 -6.70 -21.73
C PRO A 36 -33.26 -6.57 -20.53
N ALA A 37 -33.38 -7.50 -19.58
CA ALA A 37 -32.47 -7.55 -18.44
C ALA A 37 -31.02 -7.74 -18.93
N ASP A 38 -30.11 -6.89 -18.43
CA ASP A 38 -28.68 -6.94 -18.76
C ASP A 38 -27.86 -7.42 -17.54
N PRO A 39 -27.71 -8.74 -17.35
CA PRO A 39 -26.95 -9.29 -16.24
C PRO A 39 -25.45 -8.98 -16.33
N LEU A 40 -24.92 -8.75 -17.54
CA LEU A 40 -23.49 -8.50 -17.75
C LEU A 40 -23.13 -7.08 -17.30
N SER A 41 -23.96 -6.10 -17.61
CA SER A 41 -23.81 -4.73 -17.09
C SER A 41 -23.95 -4.68 -15.56
N ASN A 42 -24.89 -5.45 -14.99
CA ASN A 42 -25.01 -5.57 -13.53
C ASN A 42 -23.75 -6.17 -12.89
N LEU A 43 -23.17 -7.21 -13.50
CA LEU A 43 -21.92 -7.83 -13.04
C LEU A 43 -20.75 -6.83 -13.11
N ILE A 44 -20.61 -6.09 -14.21
CA ILE A 44 -19.59 -5.05 -14.35
C ILE A 44 -19.78 -3.98 -13.26
N GLY A 45 -21.01 -3.54 -13.01
CA GLY A 45 -21.33 -2.60 -11.94
C GLY A 45 -20.88 -3.10 -10.56
N LEU A 46 -21.10 -4.39 -10.27
CA LEU A 46 -20.63 -5.02 -9.03
C LEU A 46 -19.10 -5.06 -8.95
N ILE A 47 -18.42 -5.48 -10.02
CA ILE A 47 -16.95 -5.54 -10.08
C ILE A 47 -16.35 -4.15 -9.83
N LEU A 48 -16.90 -3.11 -10.46
CA LEU A 48 -16.44 -1.74 -10.28
C LEU A 48 -16.62 -1.25 -8.84
N LYS A 49 -17.72 -1.61 -8.17
CA LYS A 49 -17.91 -1.29 -6.74
C LYS A 49 -16.87 -1.99 -5.87
N ILE A 50 -16.61 -3.27 -6.11
CA ILE A 50 -15.59 -4.04 -5.36
C ILE A 50 -14.21 -3.41 -5.56
N LEU A 51 -13.84 -3.08 -6.80
CA LEU A 51 -12.57 -2.41 -7.09
C LEU A 51 -12.45 -1.07 -6.37
N ALA A 52 -13.52 -0.26 -6.35
CA ALA A 52 -13.51 1.01 -5.62
C ALA A 52 -13.27 0.83 -4.12
N VAL A 53 -13.89 -0.18 -3.50
CA VAL A 53 -13.66 -0.53 -2.09
C VAL A 53 -12.20 -0.95 -1.87
N CYS A 54 -11.65 -1.82 -2.73
CA CYS A 54 -10.25 -2.26 -2.62
C CYS A 54 -9.25 -1.10 -2.76
N ILE A 55 -9.52 -0.15 -3.67
CA ILE A 55 -8.70 1.04 -3.85
C ILE A 55 -8.73 1.90 -2.58
N LEU A 56 -9.93 2.21 -2.06
CA LEU A 56 -10.07 2.98 -0.83
C LEU A 56 -9.39 2.30 0.36
N ALA A 57 -9.58 1.00 0.52
CA ALA A 57 -8.92 0.22 1.56
C ALA A 57 -7.39 0.31 1.42
N SER A 58 -6.85 0.13 0.20
CA SER A 58 -5.42 0.24 -0.08
C SER A 58 -4.85 1.61 0.27
N ILE A 59 -5.58 2.69 -0.03
CA ILE A 59 -5.20 4.06 0.34
C ILE A 59 -5.16 4.20 1.87
N ILE A 60 -6.20 3.73 2.58
CA ILE A 60 -6.26 3.79 4.05
C ILE A 60 -5.12 3.00 4.68
N PHE A 61 -4.81 1.81 4.16
CA PHE A 61 -3.66 1.02 4.59
C PHE A 61 -2.34 1.76 4.33
N GLY A 62 -2.17 2.37 3.16
CA GLY A 62 -0.98 3.17 2.83
C GLY A 62 -0.79 4.35 3.78
N LEU A 63 -1.87 5.07 4.10
CA LEU A 63 -1.87 6.18 5.06
C LEU A 63 -1.56 5.74 6.51
N GLY A 64 -1.93 4.51 6.87
CA GLY A 64 -1.51 3.90 8.13
C GLY A 64 0.01 3.72 8.26
N ALA A 65 0.75 3.85 7.15
CA ALA A 65 2.20 3.67 7.06
C ALA A 65 2.67 2.36 7.72
N PRO A 66 2.30 1.19 7.16
CA PRO A 66 2.75 -0.08 7.69
C PRO A 66 4.25 -0.24 7.45
N HIS A 67 4.98 -0.55 8.51
CA HIS A 67 6.40 -0.85 8.46
C HIS A 67 6.72 -2.07 9.34
N SER A 68 7.79 -2.76 8.96
CA SER A 68 8.38 -3.77 9.82
C SER A 68 9.13 -3.09 10.96
N ARG A 69 9.16 -3.73 12.13
CA ARG A 69 10.07 -3.27 13.19
C ARG A 69 11.49 -3.52 12.72
N GLN A 70 12.38 -2.58 13.06
CA GLN A 70 13.80 -2.82 12.94
C GLN A 70 14.15 -4.09 13.70
N GLN A 71 14.72 -5.06 13.00
CA GLN A 71 15.24 -6.28 13.59
C GLN A 71 16.73 -6.05 13.84
N GLU A 72 17.13 -5.99 15.10
CA GLU A 72 18.53 -6.12 15.45
C GLU A 72 18.86 -7.60 15.48
N VAL A 73 19.76 -8.00 14.59
CA VAL A 73 20.30 -9.36 14.59
C VAL A 73 21.68 -9.28 15.22
N GLU A 74 21.77 -9.71 16.48
CA GLU A 74 23.05 -9.88 17.14
C GLU A 74 23.83 -10.99 16.45
N ARG A 75 24.98 -10.64 15.85
CA ARG A 75 25.91 -11.59 15.25
C ARG A 75 27.09 -11.75 16.20
N ILE A 76 27.04 -12.79 17.02
CA ILE A 76 28.17 -13.15 17.89
C ILE A 76 29.17 -13.94 17.04
N GLY A 77 30.25 -13.28 16.62
CA GLY A 77 31.39 -13.95 16.01
C GLY A 77 32.27 -14.61 17.07
N VAL A 78 32.38 -15.94 17.07
CA VAL A 78 33.33 -16.65 17.95
C VAL A 78 34.72 -16.55 17.32
N GLY A 79 35.59 -15.72 17.90
CA GLY A 79 36.99 -15.61 17.50
C GLY A 79 37.20 -15.03 16.09
N ALA A 80 36.98 -13.73 15.92
CA ALA A 80 37.37 -13.03 14.70
C ALA A 80 38.80 -12.50 14.83
N GLN A 81 39.71 -12.98 13.99
CA GLN A 81 41.05 -12.41 13.86
C GLN A 81 40.93 -11.21 12.91
N ILE A 82 41.02 -9.99 13.46
CA ILE A 82 40.93 -8.76 12.68
C ILE A 82 42.26 -8.56 11.94
N GLY A 83 42.28 -8.89 10.64
CA GLY A 83 43.40 -8.57 9.76
C GLY A 83 43.32 -7.13 9.31
N LEU A 84 44.15 -6.25 9.88
CA LEU A 84 44.29 -4.88 9.41
C LEU A 84 45.35 -4.84 8.30
N VAL A 85 44.91 -4.66 7.07
CA VAL A 85 45.81 -4.41 5.94
C VAL A 85 45.94 -2.90 5.79
N LEU A 86 47.11 -2.39 6.14
CA LEU A 86 47.50 -1.00 5.88
C LEU A 86 48.22 -0.98 4.53
N ASP A 87 47.56 -0.44 3.52
CA ASP A 87 48.26 -0.09 2.29
C ASP A 87 49.23 1.07 2.58
N ARG A 88 50.45 0.97 2.02
CA ARG A 88 51.53 1.96 2.14
C ARG A 88 52.00 2.39 0.74
N SER A 89 51.11 2.28 -0.24
CA SER A 89 51.36 2.73 -1.60
C SER A 89 51.55 4.24 -1.64
N ALA A 90 52.44 4.71 -2.52
CA ALA A 90 52.75 6.13 -2.67
C ALA A 90 51.53 6.98 -3.07
N SER A 91 50.45 6.37 -3.60
CA SER A 91 49.16 7.04 -3.86
C SER A 91 48.37 7.41 -2.61
N MET A 92 48.75 6.88 -1.43
CA MET A 92 48.14 7.27 -0.14
C MET A 92 48.87 8.43 0.52
N ASP A 93 50.05 8.82 0.02
CA ASP A 93 50.85 9.93 0.56
C ASP A 93 50.51 11.28 -0.11
N ASP A 94 49.48 11.34 -0.96
CA ASP A 94 49.04 12.60 -1.56
C ASP A 94 48.47 13.53 -0.47
N PRO A 95 49.12 14.68 -0.21
CA PRO A 95 48.59 15.64 0.76
C PRO A 95 47.28 16.20 0.24
N PHE A 96 46.27 16.28 1.11
CA PHE A 96 45.03 16.99 0.82
C PHE A 96 45.35 18.49 0.67
N SER A 97 45.68 18.94 -0.55
CA SER A 97 45.75 20.37 -0.91
C SER A 97 44.41 20.83 -1.46
#